data_AF-A0A094A8D7-F1
#
_entry.id   AF-A0A094A8D7-F1
#
_cell.length_a   1.000
_cell.length_b   1.000
_cell.length_c   1.000
_cell.angle_alpha   90.00
_cell.angle_beta   90.00
_cell.angle_gamma   90.00
#
_symmetry.space_group_name_H-M   'P 1'
#
loop_
_entity.id
_entity.type
_entity.pdbx_description
1 polymer ?
#
loop_
_entity_poly.entity_id
_entity_poly.type
_entity_poly.pdbx_seq_one_letter_code
_entity_poly.pdbx_strand_id
1 'polypeptide(L)'
;NPYAPTSWFYYAGCWGDKGYPSSDPRQYHAPIIGERKFVDGPFGPRFKSMGRHDVCIQSTCEVSTTIAPRLWLLDWLYNWAWVCGGFLAMVVVGIAGYTIGRHVKWGHTMLIRIRKGRKRTKVLEDVERSPLLSEATSEAEDGVEPAVVALDVDAGRAETYGTINATVVKAADRVG
;
A
#
# COMPACT_ATOMS: atom_id res chain seq x y z
N ASN A 1 45.01 35.06 -37.15
CA ASN A 1 45.24 35.00 -38.61
C ASN A 1 44.13 35.79 -39.30
N PRO A 2 44.39 37.03 -39.76
CA PRO A 2 43.37 37.89 -40.40
C PRO A 2 42.93 37.41 -41.78
N TYR A 3 43.58 36.40 -42.36
CA TYR A 3 43.29 35.86 -43.70
C TYR A 3 42.49 34.54 -43.67
N ALA A 4 41.99 34.13 -42.50
CA ALA A 4 41.14 32.95 -42.43
C ALA A 4 39.85 33.16 -43.26
N PRO A 5 39.44 32.20 -44.09
CA PRO A 5 38.22 32.34 -44.88
C PRO A 5 37.00 32.43 -43.96
N THR A 6 36.24 33.53 -44.06
CA THR A 6 35.03 33.80 -43.27
C THR A 6 33.74 33.43 -44.01
N SER A 7 33.84 32.93 -45.24
CA SER A 7 32.69 32.63 -46.11
C SER A 7 31.67 31.69 -45.46
N TRP A 8 32.12 30.68 -44.72
CA TRP A 8 31.26 29.74 -43.99
C TRP A 8 30.37 30.44 -42.93
N PHE A 9 30.85 31.52 -42.31
CA PHE A 9 30.10 32.28 -41.31
C PHE A 9 28.91 33.01 -41.94
N TYR A 10 29.04 33.40 -43.21
CA TYR A 10 28.01 34.15 -43.94
C TYR A 10 26.99 33.26 -44.66
N TYR A 11 27.11 31.94 -44.57
CA TYR A 11 26.17 31.00 -45.18
C TYR A 11 24.76 31.18 -44.60
N ALA A 12 23.79 31.43 -45.48
CA ALA A 12 22.41 31.76 -45.14
C ALA A 12 21.44 30.55 -45.19
N GLY A 13 21.94 29.34 -45.38
CA GLY A 13 21.13 28.12 -45.43
C GLY A 13 21.19 27.26 -44.16
N CYS A 14 20.60 26.07 -44.27
CA CYS A 14 20.73 25.00 -43.28
C CYS A 14 22.03 24.21 -43.49
N TRP A 15 22.68 23.83 -42.40
CA TRP A 15 23.90 23.03 -42.42
C TRP A 15 23.55 21.55 -42.46
N GLY A 16 24.31 20.75 -43.20
CA GLY A 16 24.04 19.33 -43.37
C GLY A 16 23.08 19.03 -44.51
N ASP A 17 22.75 17.76 -44.64
CA ASP A 17 21.91 17.29 -45.74
C ASP A 17 20.42 17.57 -45.48
N LYS A 18 19.64 17.66 -46.55
CA LYS A 18 18.18 17.71 -46.44
C LYS A 18 17.66 16.36 -45.95
N GLY A 19 16.62 16.41 -45.11
CA GLY A 19 15.93 15.21 -44.68
C GLY A 19 15.34 14.44 -45.85
N TYR A 20 15.33 13.11 -45.77
CA TYR A 20 14.65 12.29 -46.77
C TYR A 20 13.13 12.41 -46.64
N PRO A 21 12.38 12.29 -47.76
CA PRO A 21 10.93 12.24 -47.72
C PRO A 21 10.47 11.00 -46.94
N SER A 22 9.26 11.05 -46.37
CA SER A 22 8.69 9.96 -45.58
C SER A 22 8.46 8.66 -46.37
N SER A 23 8.46 8.74 -47.71
CA SER A 23 8.34 7.59 -48.61
C SER A 23 9.67 6.91 -48.93
N ASP A 24 10.82 7.49 -48.56
CA ASP A 24 12.12 6.88 -48.82
C ASP A 24 12.32 5.67 -47.87
N PRO A 25 12.65 4.47 -48.38
CA PRO A 25 12.82 3.27 -47.56
C PRO A 25 13.96 3.39 -46.53
N ARG A 26 14.87 4.34 -46.69
CA ARG A 26 15.97 4.61 -45.74
C ARG A 26 15.54 5.53 -44.60
N GLN A 27 14.39 6.20 -44.72
CA GLN A 27 13.82 7.10 -43.73
C GLN A 27 12.92 6.33 -42.75
N TYR A 28 13.44 6.04 -41.56
CA TYR A 28 12.63 5.48 -40.49
C TYR A 28 11.94 6.61 -39.71
N HIS A 29 10.65 6.44 -39.45
CA HIS A 29 9.85 7.31 -38.61
C HIS A 29 9.24 6.47 -37.50
N ALA A 30 9.44 6.87 -36.25
CA ALA A 30 8.84 6.19 -35.11
C ALA A 30 7.42 6.77 -34.88
N PRO A 31 6.33 6.04 -35.18
CA PRO A 31 4.99 6.62 -35.30
C PRO A 31 4.42 7.25 -34.03
N ILE A 32 4.93 6.85 -32.86
CA ILE A 32 4.40 7.23 -31.55
C ILE A 32 5.18 8.40 -30.94
N ILE A 33 6.48 8.51 -31.22
CA ILE A 33 7.38 9.54 -30.66
C ILE A 33 7.66 10.69 -31.64
N GLY A 34 7.25 10.56 -32.91
CA GLY A 34 7.41 11.61 -33.93
C GLY A 34 8.85 11.80 -34.43
N GLU A 35 9.78 10.94 -33.99
CA GLU A 35 11.19 11.04 -34.31
C GLU A 35 11.48 10.52 -35.74
N ARG A 36 12.28 11.28 -36.48
CA ARG A 36 12.70 10.99 -37.87
C ARG A 36 14.20 10.70 -37.91
N LYS A 37 14.60 9.68 -38.66
CA LYS A 37 16.02 9.30 -38.79
C LYS A 37 16.89 10.37 -39.46
N PHE A 38 16.44 10.91 -40.59
CA PHE A 38 17.11 12.01 -41.27
C PHE A 38 16.23 13.25 -41.20
N VAL A 39 16.77 14.33 -40.63
CA VAL A 39 16.08 15.61 -40.43
C VAL A 39 16.85 16.70 -41.15
N ASP A 40 16.15 17.79 -41.48
CA ASP A 40 16.80 18.98 -41.99
C ASP A 40 17.75 19.52 -40.92
N GLY A 41 18.99 19.77 -41.33
CA GLY A 41 19.97 20.27 -40.38
C GLY A 41 19.72 21.74 -39.99
N PRO A 42 20.44 22.22 -38.97
CA PRO A 42 20.13 23.50 -38.33
C PRO A 42 20.48 24.70 -39.22
N PHE A 43 19.80 25.82 -39.00
CA PHE A 43 20.19 27.09 -39.61
C PHE A 43 21.66 27.44 -39.32
N GLY A 44 22.31 28.02 -40.33
CA GLY A 44 23.73 28.33 -40.30
C GLY A 44 24.17 29.36 -39.24
N PRO A 45 25.49 29.48 -39.03
CA PRO A 45 26.09 30.26 -37.96
C PRO A 45 25.71 31.75 -38.01
N ARG A 46 25.40 32.28 -39.20
CA ARG A 46 24.87 33.64 -39.37
C ARG A 46 23.63 33.91 -38.51
N PHE A 47 22.77 32.91 -38.31
CA PHE A 47 21.52 33.04 -37.56
C PHE A 47 21.66 32.70 -36.08
N LYS A 48 22.84 32.26 -35.64
CA LYS A 48 23.10 31.87 -34.24
C LYS A 48 23.55 33.06 -33.38
N SER A 49 23.46 34.29 -33.91
CA SER A 49 23.75 35.52 -33.17
C SER A 49 25.13 35.53 -32.47
N MET A 50 26.15 34.95 -33.12
CA MET A 50 27.47 34.68 -32.53
C MET A 50 28.38 35.92 -32.38
N GLY A 51 27.91 37.10 -32.78
CA GLY A 51 28.67 38.36 -32.71
C GLY A 51 28.36 39.20 -31.48
N ARG A 52 28.18 38.59 -30.30
CA ARG A 52 27.81 39.31 -29.06
C ARG A 52 28.78 38.97 -27.93
N HIS A 53 29.15 40.01 -27.17
CA HIS A 53 30.24 39.92 -26.20
C HIS A 53 29.81 39.48 -24.79
N ASP A 54 28.54 39.64 -24.38
CA ASP A 54 28.15 39.39 -22.97
C ASP A 54 26.70 38.92 -22.74
N VAL A 55 25.99 38.24 -23.68
CA VAL A 55 24.55 37.94 -23.43
C VAL A 55 23.98 36.68 -24.08
N CYS A 56 23.09 36.00 -23.33
CA CYS A 56 22.17 34.96 -23.76
C CYS A 56 21.22 35.43 -24.89
N ILE A 57 20.56 34.45 -25.52
CA ILE A 57 19.81 34.63 -26.78
C ILE A 57 18.40 35.24 -26.55
N GLN A 58 17.93 35.31 -25.30
CA GLN A 58 16.57 35.72 -24.92
C GLN A 58 16.51 37.17 -24.40
N SER A 59 15.31 37.77 -24.40
CA SER A 59 15.10 39.20 -24.11
C SER A 59 15.29 39.61 -22.64
N THR A 60 15.24 38.67 -21.69
CA THR A 60 15.45 38.92 -20.26
C THR A 60 16.43 37.90 -19.72
N CYS A 61 17.71 38.25 -19.59
CA CYS A 61 18.68 37.40 -18.92
C CYS A 61 19.73 38.24 -18.19
N GLU A 62 20.15 37.74 -17.03
CA GLU A 62 21.28 38.24 -16.28
C GLU A 62 22.48 37.32 -16.56
N VAL A 63 23.55 37.88 -17.10
CA VAL A 63 24.76 37.11 -17.40
C VAL A 63 25.59 36.99 -16.13
N SER A 64 25.46 35.84 -15.49
CA SER A 64 26.28 35.53 -14.32
C SER A 64 27.72 35.24 -14.75
N THR A 65 28.66 35.98 -14.17
CA THR A 65 30.10 35.77 -14.32
C THR A 65 30.63 34.61 -13.49
N THR A 66 29.80 34.08 -12.59
CA THR A 66 30.10 32.91 -11.76
C THR A 66 29.11 31.80 -12.03
N ILE A 67 29.61 30.58 -12.22
CA ILE A 67 28.78 29.40 -12.09
C ILE A 67 28.52 29.28 -10.59
N ALA A 68 27.42 29.87 -10.10
CA ALA A 68 27.01 29.66 -8.74
C ALA A 68 27.07 28.14 -8.49
N PRO A 69 27.81 27.65 -7.47
CA PRO A 69 27.78 26.26 -7.12
C PRO A 69 26.36 26.00 -6.66
N ARG A 70 25.53 25.52 -7.60
CA ARG A 70 24.22 24.96 -7.28
C ARG A 70 24.51 23.99 -6.17
N LEU A 71 24.00 24.23 -4.97
CA LEU A 71 24.20 23.36 -3.82
C LEU A 71 23.33 22.12 -4.04
N TRP A 72 23.68 21.35 -5.07
CA TRP A 72 23.03 20.13 -5.52
C TRP A 72 22.85 19.15 -4.38
N LEU A 73 23.77 19.17 -3.40
CA LEU A 73 23.67 18.41 -2.16
C LEU A 73 22.52 18.87 -1.25
N LEU A 74 22.25 20.17 -1.14
CA LEU A 74 21.11 20.66 -0.37
C LEU A 74 19.78 20.39 -1.09
N ASP A 75 19.72 20.56 -2.42
CA ASP A 75 18.53 20.21 -3.20
C ASP A 75 18.26 18.70 -3.16
N TRP A 76 19.33 17.89 -3.23
CA TRP A 76 19.28 16.44 -3.04
C TRP A 76 18.78 16.10 -1.64
N LEU A 77 19.42 16.59 -0.58
CA LEU A 77 19.03 16.28 0.80
C LEU A 77 17.59 16.73 1.10
N TYR A 78 17.17 17.89 0.60
CA TYR A 78 15.80 18.38 0.78
C TYR A 78 14.78 17.47 0.09
N ASN A 79 15.04 17.06 -1.16
CA ASN A 79 14.13 16.18 -1.88
C ASN A 79 14.03 14.78 -1.23
N TRP A 80 15.17 14.24 -0.77
CA TRP A 80 15.20 12.97 -0.04
C TRP A 80 14.56 13.06 1.36
N ALA A 81 14.61 14.22 2.02
CA ALA A 81 13.92 14.44 3.29
C ALA A 81 12.40 14.31 3.15
N TRP A 82 11.80 14.74 2.04
CA TRP A 82 10.36 14.54 1.79
C TRP A 82 9.99 13.09 1.50
N VAL A 83 10.88 12.34 0.84
CA VAL A 83 10.67 10.91 0.58
C VAL A 83 10.74 10.11 1.89
N CYS A 84 11.78 10.32 2.70
CA CYS A 84 11.94 9.64 3.98
C CYS A 84 10.90 10.11 5.01
N GLY A 85 10.64 11.42 5.10
CA GLY A 85 9.67 12.00 6.01
C GLY A 85 8.24 11.63 5.65
N GLY A 86 7.88 11.64 4.36
CA GLY A 86 6.58 11.21 3.87
C GLY A 86 6.31 9.73 4.14
N PHE A 87 7.30 8.86 3.92
CA PHE A 87 7.16 7.43 4.24
C PHE A 87 6.99 7.19 5.74
N LEU A 88 7.79 7.85 6.59
CA LEU A 88 7.64 7.76 8.05
C LEU A 88 6.27 8.26 8.52
N ALA A 89 5.77 9.36 7.95
CA ALA A 89 4.43 9.86 8.27
C ALA A 89 3.34 8.84 7.89
N MET A 90 3.42 8.21 6.71
CA MET A 90 2.47 7.19 6.28
C MET A 90 2.49 5.95 7.19
N VAL A 91 3.68 5.52 7.61
CA VAL A 91 3.82 4.40 8.55
C VAL A 91 3.23 4.76 9.92
N VAL A 92 3.50 5.95 10.44
CA VAL A 92 2.95 6.42 11.72
C VAL A 92 1.42 6.51 11.67
N VAL A 93 0.85 7.10 10.61
CA VAL A 93 -0.60 7.17 10.42
C VAL A 93 -1.20 5.77 10.28
N GLY A 94 -0.55 4.87 9.54
CA GLY A 94 -0.99 3.48 9.39
C GLY A 94 -1.00 2.71 10.72
N ILE A 95 0.07 2.83 11.52
CA ILE A 95 0.16 2.21 12.84
C ILE A 95 -0.88 2.78 13.79
N ALA A 96 -1.04 4.11 13.85
CA ALA A 96 -2.05 4.76 14.68
C ALA A 96 -3.47 4.35 14.29
N GLY A 97 -3.77 4.29 12.98
CA GLY A 97 -5.06 3.80 12.49
C GLY A 97 -5.31 2.33 12.86
N TYR A 98 -4.29 1.48 12.75
CA TYR A 98 -4.36 0.07 13.10
C TYR A 98 -4.61 -0.14 14.61
N THR A 99 -3.90 0.58 15.48
CA THR A 99 -4.07 0.46 16.93
C THR A 99 -5.47 0.92 17.36
N ILE A 100 -5.94 2.07 16.85
CA ILE A 100 -7.29 2.57 17.12
C ILE A 100 -8.36 1.56 16.67
N GLY A 101 -8.24 1.04 15.44
CA GLY A 101 -9.16 0.02 14.91
C GLY A 101 -9.18 -1.27 15.75
N ARG A 102 -8.01 -1.70 16.23
CA ARG A 102 -7.88 -2.87 17.11
C ARG A 102 -8.58 -2.66 18.45
N HIS A 103 -8.44 -1.48 19.06
CA HIS A 103 -9.09 -1.15 20.34
C HIS A 103 -10.62 -1.11 20.22
N VAL A 104 -11.15 -0.52 19.15
CA VAL A 104 -12.61 -0.49 18.89
C VAL A 104 -13.16 -1.90 18.72
N LYS A 105 -12.50 -2.76 17.93
CA LYS A 105 -12.91 -4.16 17.73
C LYS A 105 -12.86 -4.96 19.03
N TRP A 106 -11.82 -4.78 19.83
CA TRP A 106 -11.68 -5.47 21.11
C TRP A 106 -12.77 -5.03 22.10
N GLY A 107 -13.05 -3.73 22.19
CA GLY A 107 -14.14 -3.19 23.00
C GLY A 107 -15.52 -3.75 22.63
N HIS A 108 -15.83 -3.81 21.33
CA HIS A 108 -17.09 -4.40 20.85
C HIS A 108 -17.20 -5.89 21.20
N THR A 109 -16.10 -6.63 21.04
CA THR A 109 -16.03 -8.06 21.39
C THR A 109 -16.22 -8.30 22.89
N MET A 110 -15.61 -7.45 23.72
CA MET A 110 -15.74 -7.49 25.18
C MET A 110 -17.18 -7.21 25.63
N LEU A 111 -17.83 -6.19 25.06
CA LEU A 111 -19.24 -5.86 25.35
C LEU A 111 -20.18 -7.01 24.99
N ILE A 112 -19.97 -7.67 23.85
CA ILE A 112 -20.75 -8.85 23.46
C ILE A 112 -20.57 -9.98 24.50
N ARG A 113 -19.33 -10.26 24.93
CA ARG A 113 -19.05 -11.29 25.94
C ARG A 113 -19.72 -10.98 27.28
N ILE A 114 -19.64 -9.73 27.75
CA ILE A 114 -20.30 -9.30 29.00
C ILE A 114 -21.82 -9.46 28.89
N ARG A 115 -22.42 -9.09 27.75
CA ARG A 115 -23.86 -9.22 27.52
C ARG A 115 -24.32 -10.68 27.45
N LYS A 116 -23.52 -11.57 26.84
CA LYS A 116 -23.78 -13.02 26.82
C LYS A 116 -23.65 -13.62 28.23
N GLY A 117 -22.64 -13.20 28.99
CA GLY A 117 -22.45 -13.59 30.39
C GLY A 117 -23.65 -13.21 31.26
N ARG A 118 -24.10 -11.94 31.21
CA ARG A 118 -25.26 -11.46 31.96
C ARG A 118 -26.56 -12.20 31.61
N LYS A 119 -26.76 -12.57 30.33
CA LYS A 119 -27.90 -13.39 29.92
C LYS A 119 -27.84 -14.80 30.52
N ARG A 120 -26.67 -15.43 30.54
CA ARG A 120 -26.49 -16.79 31.12
C ARG A 120 -26.77 -16.79 32.63
N THR A 121 -26.27 -15.80 33.36
CA THR A 121 -26.52 -15.66 34.81
C THR A 121 -28.01 -15.52 35.09
N LYS A 122 -28.72 -14.67 34.34
CA LYS A 122 -30.16 -14.48 34.50
C LYS A 122 -30.95 -15.78 34.24
N VAL A 123 -30.57 -16.54 33.20
CA VAL A 123 -31.19 -17.85 32.92
C VAL A 123 -30.95 -18.85 34.06
N LEU A 124 -29.75 -18.86 34.64
CA LEU A 124 -29.44 -19.74 35.78
C LEU A 124 -30.25 -19.36 37.03
N GLU A 125 -30.36 -18.07 37.34
CA GLU A 125 -31.19 -17.57 38.45
C GLU A 125 -32.68 -17.88 38.24
N ASP A 126 -33.18 -17.78 37.00
CA ASP A 126 -34.57 -18.11 36.65
C ASP A 126 -34.84 -19.63 36.74
N VAL A 127 -33.86 -20.48 36.41
CA VAL A 127 -33.95 -21.94 36.56
C VAL A 127 -33.92 -22.33 38.05
N GLU A 128 -33.04 -21.73 38.85
CA GLU A 128 -32.94 -22.00 40.29
C GLU A 128 -34.20 -21.56 41.06
N ARG A 129 -34.85 -20.47 40.62
CA ARG A 129 -36.11 -19.98 41.20
C ARG A 129 -37.34 -20.76 40.68
N SER A 130 -37.20 -21.62 39.68
CA SER A 130 -38.34 -22.36 39.14
C SER A 130 -38.82 -23.43 40.13
N PRO A 131 -40.14 -23.53 40.38
CA PRO A 131 -40.72 -24.45 41.37
C PRO A 131 -40.51 -25.95 41.06
N LEU A 132 -39.93 -26.29 39.90
CA LEU A 132 -39.56 -27.66 39.56
C LEU A 132 -38.32 -28.17 40.32
N LEU A 133 -37.46 -27.26 40.80
CA LEU A 133 -36.26 -27.65 41.55
C LEU A 133 -36.59 -28.00 43.01
N SER A 134 -37.62 -27.37 43.59
CA SER A 134 -38.14 -27.72 44.91
C SER A 134 -38.77 -29.12 44.93
N GLU A 135 -39.45 -29.52 43.85
CA GLU A 135 -40.05 -30.85 43.71
C GLU A 135 -38.96 -31.95 43.63
N ALA A 136 -37.89 -31.71 42.86
CA ALA A 136 -36.78 -32.66 42.71
C ALA A 136 -35.94 -32.84 43.98
N THR A 137 -35.82 -31.82 44.83
CA THR A 137 -35.10 -31.94 46.11
C THR A 137 -35.90 -32.67 47.19
N SER A 138 -37.24 -32.69 47.11
CA SER A 138 -38.06 -33.46 48.05
C SER A 138 -38.13 -34.96 47.75
N GLU A 139 -37.80 -35.39 46.53
CA GLU A 139 -37.79 -36.81 46.14
C GLU A 139 -36.44 -37.52 46.41
N ALA A 140 -35.42 -36.82 46.91
CA ALA A 140 -34.05 -37.34 47.02
C ALA A 140 -33.65 -37.85 48.43
N GLU A 141 -34.59 -38.08 49.35
CA GLU A 141 -34.33 -38.67 50.67
C GLU A 141 -34.61 -40.18 50.77
N ASP A 142 -34.73 -40.91 49.64
CA ASP A 142 -34.69 -42.38 49.68
C ASP A 142 -33.69 -42.93 48.66
N GLY A 143 -32.79 -43.78 49.15
CA GLY A 143 -31.50 -44.03 48.53
C GLY A 143 -31.56 -44.80 47.22
N VAL A 144 -31.33 -44.12 46.10
CA VAL A 144 -30.68 -44.63 44.88
C VAL A 144 -29.98 -43.44 44.19
N GLU A 145 -28.68 -43.57 43.91
CA GLU A 145 -27.89 -42.52 43.26
C GLU A 145 -28.47 -42.17 41.87
N PRO A 146 -28.76 -40.89 41.56
CA PRO A 146 -29.12 -40.52 40.20
C PRO A 146 -27.87 -40.44 39.33
N ALA A 147 -27.89 -41.13 38.19
CA ALA A 147 -26.94 -40.92 37.11
C ALA A 147 -27.09 -39.50 36.57
N VAL A 148 -26.23 -38.58 37.01
CA VAL A 148 -26.23 -37.19 36.54
C VAL A 148 -25.68 -37.14 35.12
N VAL A 149 -26.58 -37.10 34.14
CA VAL A 149 -26.21 -36.79 32.75
C VAL A 149 -26.15 -35.27 32.60
N ALA A 150 -24.96 -34.70 32.80
CA ALA A 150 -24.71 -33.31 32.49
C ALA A 150 -24.62 -33.15 30.95
N LEU A 151 -25.65 -32.57 30.34
CA LEU A 151 -25.60 -32.12 28.95
C LEU A 151 -25.03 -30.71 28.93
N ASP A 152 -23.74 -30.57 28.62
CA ASP A 152 -23.18 -29.26 28.29
C ASP A 152 -23.44 -28.97 26.81
N VAL A 153 -24.31 -28.00 26.54
CA VAL A 153 -24.61 -27.56 25.18
C VAL A 153 -23.63 -26.46 24.82
N ASP A 154 -22.44 -26.86 24.39
CA ASP A 154 -21.51 -25.96 23.71
C ASP A 154 -21.63 -26.15 22.20
N ALA A 155 -22.02 -25.06 21.52
CA ALA A 155 -21.90 -24.85 20.08
C ALA A 155 -22.36 -25.98 19.13
N GLY A 156 -23.56 -26.55 19.34
CA GLY A 156 -24.30 -27.27 18.27
C GLY A 156 -23.83 -28.69 17.94
N ARG A 157 -23.08 -29.34 18.83
CA ARG A 157 -22.74 -30.77 18.73
C ARG A 157 -23.04 -31.47 20.05
N ALA A 158 -23.89 -32.49 20.03
CA ALA A 158 -24.10 -33.36 21.19
C ALA A 158 -22.97 -34.39 21.22
N GLU A 159 -22.07 -34.31 22.21
CA GLU A 159 -21.12 -35.37 22.52
C GLU A 159 -21.49 -35.98 23.88
N THR A 160 -21.77 -37.29 23.88
CA THR A 160 -22.08 -38.07 25.08
C THR A 160 -20.80 -38.72 25.61
N TYR A 161 -20.39 -38.39 26.83
CA TYR A 161 -19.31 -39.09 27.51
C TYR A 161 -19.89 -40.11 28.49
N GLY A 162 -19.64 -41.40 28.24
CA GLY A 162 -19.92 -42.48 29.18
C GLY A 162 -18.61 -42.95 29.81
N THR A 163 -18.50 -42.88 31.14
CA THR A 163 -17.39 -43.50 31.86
C THR A 163 -17.71 -44.98 32.09
N ILE A 164 -17.10 -45.86 31.30
CA ILE A 164 -16.83 -47.24 31.72
C ILE A 164 -15.33 -47.38 31.92
N ASN A 165 -14.97 -47.74 33.13
CA ASN A 165 -13.59 -47.87 33.57
C ASN A 165 -13.02 -49.19 33.02
N ALA A 166 -12.42 -49.18 31.82
CA ALA A 166 -11.30 -50.05 31.44
C ALA A 166 -10.85 -49.81 30.00
N THR A 167 -9.55 -49.58 29.85
CA THR A 167 -8.72 -49.75 28.64
C THR A 167 -8.90 -48.79 27.45
N VAL A 168 -7.77 -48.19 27.09
CA VAL A 168 -7.45 -47.38 25.91
C VAL A 168 -7.87 -48.05 24.60
N VAL A 169 -8.60 -47.33 23.73
CA VAL A 169 -8.35 -47.35 22.27
C VAL A 169 -8.63 -45.96 21.69
N LYS A 170 -7.61 -45.36 21.08
CA LYS A 170 -7.72 -44.18 20.23
C LYS A 170 -8.20 -44.66 18.85
N ALA A 171 -9.49 -44.58 18.59
CA ALA A 171 -10.04 -44.87 17.26
C ALA A 171 -10.14 -43.56 16.47
N ALA A 172 -9.18 -43.33 15.60
CA ALA A 172 -9.34 -42.42 14.48
C ALA A 172 -10.05 -43.19 13.38
N ASP A 173 -11.24 -42.74 12.97
CA ASP A 173 -11.84 -43.19 11.72
C ASP A 173 -12.19 -42.00 10.84
N ARG A 174 -11.53 -41.97 9.69
CA ARG A 174 -11.97 -41.29 8.47
C ARG A 174 -13.14 -42.08 7.90
N VAL A 175 -14.23 -41.42 7.53
CA VAL A 175 -15.10 -41.87 6.42
C VAL A 175 -15.75 -40.63 5.78
N GLY A 176 -15.63 -40.54 4.45
CA GLY A 176 -16.52 -39.75 3.58
C GLY A 176 -15.95 -38.46 3.04
#